data_AF-A0A5N8W2F5-F1
#
_entry.id   AF-A0A5N8W2F5-F1
#
_cell.length_a   1.000
_cell.length_b   1.000
_cell.length_c   1.000
_cell.angle_alpha   90.00
_cell.angle_beta   90.00
_cell.angle_gamma   90.00
#
_symmetry.space_group_name_H-M   'P 1'
#
loop_
_entity.id
_entity.type
_entity.pdbx_description
1 polymer ?
#
loop_
_entity_poly.entity_id
_entity_poly.type
_entity_poly.pdbx_seq_one_letter_code
_entity_poly.pdbx_strand_id
1 'polypeptide(L)' 'MANYSEDGSATCAFVMPSTIDGRSAHSADPLANDQDWHLLLWMQTQEWAGTSPVEAIGTAGSQMAGLHTGAP' A
#
# COMPACT_ATOMS: atom_id res chain seq x y z
N MET A 1 -10.94 3.98 1.45
CA MET A 1 -10.92 2.52 1.21
C MET A 1 -12.12 2.13 0.36
N ALA A 2 -12.12 2.48 -0.93
CA ALA A 2 -13.29 2.28 -1.79
C ALA A 2 -13.38 0.87 -2.40
N ASN A 3 -12.29 0.10 -2.35
CA ASN A 3 -12.20 -1.24 -2.94
C ASN A 3 -12.63 -2.37 -1.99
N TYR A 4 -13.05 -2.03 -0.77
CA TYR A 4 -13.30 -2.95 0.33
C TYR A 4 -14.71 -2.76 0.87
N SER A 5 -15.43 -3.87 1.04
CA SER A 5 -16.76 -3.91 1.62
C SER A 5 -16.70 -4.28 3.11
N GLU A 6 -17.76 -3.97 3.86
CA GLU A 6 -17.84 -4.26 5.29
C GLU A 6 -17.83 -5.77 5.63
N ASP A 7 -18.25 -6.61 4.68
CA ASP A 7 -18.23 -8.08 4.82
C ASP A 7 -16.84 -8.70 4.53
N GLY A 8 -15.84 -7.88 4.24
CA GLY A 8 -14.48 -8.31 3.91
C GLY A 8 -14.28 -8.69 2.44
N SER A 9 -15.33 -8.65 1.60
CA SER A 9 -15.16 -8.76 0.15
C SER A 9 -14.44 -7.54 -0.42
N ALA A 10 -13.81 -7.72 -1.58
CA ALA A 10 -13.05 -6.67 -2.23
C ALA A 10 -13.13 -6.77 -3.75
N THR A 11 -12.91 -5.64 -4.42
CA THR A 11 -12.85 -5.54 -5.90
C THR A 11 -11.45 -5.18 -6.38
N CYS A 12 -10.99 -5.83 -7.45
CA CYS A 12 -9.70 -5.52 -8.07
C CYS A 12 -9.72 -4.19 -8.84
N ALA A 13 -10.87 -3.79 -9.37
CA ALA A 13 -11.01 -2.56 -10.15
C ALA A 13 -12.44 -2.01 -10.11
N PHE A 14 -12.57 -0.69 -10.12
CA PHE A 14 -13.82 -0.04 -10.50
C PHE A 14 -13.72 0.45 -11.95
N VAL A 15 -14.59 -0.04 -12.81
CA VAL A 15 -14.63 0.37 -14.21
C VAL A 15 -15.41 1.68 -14.32
N MET A 16 -14.72 2.81 -14.46
CA MET A 16 -15.34 4.14 -14.34
C MET A 16 -16.30 4.58 -15.47
N PRO A 17 -16.07 4.29 -16.77
CA PRO A 17 -16.98 4.75 -17.82
C PRO A 17 -18.39 4.16 -17.71
N SER A 18 -19.42 4.88 -18.15
CA SER A 18 -20.80 4.35 -18.24
C SER A 18 -20.92 3.20 -19.22
N THR A 19 -20.15 3.23 -20.31
CA THR A 19 -20.08 2.16 -21.31
C THR A 19 -18.66 1.96 -21.83
N ILE A 20 -18.37 0.74 -22.30
CA ILE A 20 -17.18 0.38 -23.07
C ILE A 20 -17.68 -0.39 -24.29
N ASP A 21 -17.35 0.07 -25.50
CA ASP A 21 -17.80 -0.54 -26.77
C ASP A 21 -19.32 -0.78 -26.84
N GLY A 22 -20.10 0.18 -26.32
CA GLY A 22 -21.56 0.10 -26.27
C GLY A 22 -22.14 -0.86 -25.23
N ARG A 23 -21.30 -1.56 -24.47
CA ARG A 23 -21.72 -2.41 -23.34
C ARG A 23 -21.75 -1.58 -22.07
N SER A 24 -22.75 -1.80 -21.22
CA SER A 24 -22.81 -1.16 -19.90
C SER A 24 -21.56 -1.52 -19.09
N ALA A 25 -20.96 -0.50 -18.51
CA ALA A 25 -19.88 -0.60 -17.55
C ALA A 25 -20.33 0.16 -16.28
N HIS A 26 -19.41 0.84 -15.58
CA HIS A 26 -19.71 1.57 -14.34
C HIS A 26 -20.03 0.65 -13.15
N SER A 27 -19.15 -0.33 -12.92
CA SER A 27 -19.30 -1.30 -11.86
C SER A 27 -17.97 -1.69 -11.25
N ALA A 28 -18.02 -2.16 -10.00
CA ALA A 28 -16.92 -2.90 -9.40
C ALA A 28 -16.75 -4.26 -10.09
N ASP A 29 -15.50 -4.66 -10.35
CA ASP A 29 -15.19 -6.03 -10.76
C ASP A 29 -15.50 -7.00 -9.60
N PRO A 30 -16.18 -8.12 -9.86
CA PRO A 30 -16.58 -9.05 -8.80
C PRO A 30 -15.42 -9.84 -8.18
N LEU A 31 -14.22 -9.79 -8.77
CA LEU A 31 -13.08 -10.58 -8.30
C LEU A 31 -12.21 -9.80 -7.31
N ALA A 32 -11.77 -10.52 -6.28
CA ALA A 32 -10.59 -10.16 -5.53
C ALA A 32 -9.34 -10.73 -6.18
N ASN A 33 -8.32 -9.89 -6.33
CA ASN A 33 -7.04 -10.21 -6.93
C ASN A 33 -5.92 -9.38 -6.28
N ASP A 34 -5.55 -8.26 -6.89
CA ASP A 34 -4.33 -7.51 -6.63
C ASP A 34 -4.59 -6.18 -5.90
N GLN A 35 -5.84 -5.89 -5.51
CA GLN A 35 -6.18 -4.65 -4.82
C GLN A 35 -5.47 -4.48 -3.49
N ASP A 36 -5.07 -5.57 -2.82
CA ASP A 36 -4.48 -5.52 -1.47
C ASP A 36 -3.10 -4.86 -1.42
N TRP A 37 -2.45 -4.68 -2.58
CA TRP A 37 -1.31 -3.77 -2.69
C TRP A 37 -1.63 -2.36 -2.20
N HIS A 38 -2.88 -1.90 -2.36
CA HIS A 38 -3.33 -0.63 -1.80
C HIS A 38 -3.20 -0.61 -0.27
N LEU A 39 -3.66 -1.65 0.42
CA LEU A 39 -3.62 -1.70 1.90
C LEU A 39 -2.17 -1.70 2.38
N LEU A 40 -1.30 -2.47 1.73
CA LEU A 40 0.12 -2.53 2.05
C LEU A 40 0.77 -1.16 1.93
N LEU A 41 0.55 -0.44 0.81
CA LEU A 41 1.10 0.89 0.61
C LEU A 41 0.51 1.91 1.59
N TRP A 42 -0.78 1.79 1.92
CA TRP A 42 -1.42 2.61 2.93
C TRP A 42 -0.78 2.42 4.31
N MET A 43 -0.57 1.17 4.74
CA MET A 43 0.08 0.85 6.01
C MET A 43 1.52 1.37 6.05
N GLN A 44 2.31 1.16 4.99
CA GLN A 44 3.67 1.71 4.88
C GLN A 44 3.67 3.24 4.97
N THR A 45 2.72 3.90 4.31
CA THR A 45 2.58 5.36 4.38
C THR A 45 2.29 5.82 5.81
N GLN A 46 1.47 5.08 6.56
CA GLN A 46 1.20 5.40 7.97
C GLN A 46 2.43 5.15 8.87
N GLU A 47 3.17 4.06 8.66
CA GLU A 47 4.42 3.79 9.38
C GLU A 47 5.47 4.89 9.14
N TRP A 48 5.62 5.31 7.88
CA TRP A 48 6.54 6.39 7.53
C TRP A 48 6.06 7.77 8.00
N ALA A 49 4.76 8.04 8.00
CA ALA A 49 4.21 9.27 8.58
C ALA A 49 4.40 9.32 10.11
N GLY A 50 4.40 8.17 10.77
CA GLY A 50 4.70 8.04 12.20
C GLY A 50 6.18 8.05 12.56
N THR A 51 7.07 7.89 11.58
CA THR A 51 8.52 7.90 11.77
C THR A 51 9.08 9.25 11.32
N SER A 52 9.60 10.06 12.25
CA SER A 52 10.30 11.30 11.86
C SER A 52 11.46 10.95 10.89
N PRO A 53 11.52 11.56 9.69
CA PRO A 53 12.63 11.32 8.76
C PRO A 53 14.01 11.62 9.36
N VAL A 54 14.06 12.49 10.38
CA VAL A 54 15.28 12.85 11.11
C VAL A 54 15.71 11.73 12.06
N GLU A 55 14.78 11.00 12.68
CA GLU A 55 15.07 9.90 13.60
C GLU A 55 15.42 8.60 12.85
N ALA A 56 14.81 8.36 11.69
CA ALA A 56 15.09 7.21 10.84
C ALA A 56 16.54 7.23 10.29
N ILE A 57 17.02 8.38 9.80
CA ILE A 57 18.39 8.54 9.28
C ILE A 57 19.41 8.41 10.42
N GLY A 58 19.12 8.96 11.60
CA GLY A 58 19.99 8.84 12.78
C GLY A 58 20.15 7.40 13.26
N THR A 59 19.09 6.60 13.19
CA THR A 59 19.09 5.19 13.63
C THR A 59 19.81 4.28 12.64
N ALA A 60 19.58 4.46 11.33
CA ALA A 60 20.27 3.70 10.28
C ALA A 60 21.78 3.98 10.24
N GLY A 61 22.19 5.24 10.47
CA GLY A 61 23.61 5.61 10.59
C GLY A 61 24.31 4.95 11.79
N SER A 62 23.60 4.79 12.92
CA SER A 62 24.13 4.15 14.12
C SER A 62 24.27 2.63 13.97
N GLN A 63 23.31 1.97 13.29
CA GLN A 63 23.38 0.53 13.01
C GLN A 63 24.48 0.16 12.00
N MET A 64 24.75 1.01 11.01
CA MET A 64 25.86 0.82 10.07
C MET A 64 27.24 1.08 10.70
N ALA A 65 27.34 2.00 11.66
CA ALA A 65 28.57 2.25 12.42
C ALA A 65 28.92 1.10 13.38
N GLY A 66 27.92 0.40 13.93
CA GLY A 66 28.09 -0.79 14.76
C GLY A 66 28.70 -1.99 14.03
N LEU A 67 28.52 -2.09 12.71
CA LEU A 67 29.06 -3.19 11.90
C LEU A 67 30.57 -3.06 11.61
N HIS A 68 31.14 -1.86 11.74
CA HIS A 68 32.53 -1.57 11.39
C HIS A 68 33.53 -1.62 12.56
N THR A 69 33.06 -1.79 13.81
CA THR A 69 33.96 -1.85 15.00
C THR A 69 34.27 -3.27 15.46
N GLY A 70 33.86 -4.29 14.71
CA GLY A 70 34.37 -5.65 14.84
C GLY A 70 35.82 -5.74 14.37
N ALA A 71 36.76 -5.26 15.19
CA ALA A 71 38.17 -5.62 15.08
C ALA A 71 38.33 -7.14 15.34
N PRO A 72 39.28 -7.83 14.68
CA PRO A 72 39.53 -9.26 14.88
C PRO A 72 39.96 -9.59 16.32
#